data_AF-A0A7S3LS43-F1
#
_entry.id   AF-A0A7S3LS43-F1
#
_cell.length_a   1.000
_cell.length_b   1.000
_cell.length_c   1.000
_cell.angle_alpha   90.00
_cell.angle_beta   90.00
_cell.angle_gamma   90.00
#
_symmetry.space_group_name_H-M   'P 1'
#
loop_
_entity.id
_entity.type
_entity.pdbx_description
1 polymer ?
#
loop_
_entity_poly.entity_id
_entity_poly.type
_entity_poly.pdbx_seq_one_letter_code
_entity_poly.pdbx_strand_id
1 'polypeptide(L)'
;METENPKPEVKLAPFLQRNKKKRAHEVFMNFVKYQPRLDVSGVLSKECYKAWLDTRWPKPRQPEEGYQAAVMNHFRGKKRSKPFPKEVEEALIPLLRRKRAWPCFEGTGKTIGCQGIDRSIGFHESKRVGCQGNNRIVRLEYRIIKGLCEKPADSSSSSSSLLCETARLGSPAIAVDLNRSIETSDSDSNCSSMLRIEKKTLRKQLKMEKLAAVEQAQRIALRKRKALSKKEIFSVAV
;
A
#
# COMPACT_ATOMS: atom_id res chain seq x y z
N MET A 1 58.26 -50.05 14.48
CA MET A 1 57.52 -48.97 13.81
C MET A 1 56.05 -49.33 13.91
N GLU A 2 55.37 -48.81 14.93
CA GLU A 2 53.98 -49.12 15.20
C GLU A 2 53.10 -48.21 14.35
N THR A 3 52.35 -48.81 13.43
CA THR A 3 51.38 -48.13 12.58
C THR A 3 50.12 -47.87 13.40
N GLU A 4 49.93 -46.62 13.83
CA GLU A 4 48.68 -46.16 14.44
C GLU A 4 47.54 -46.20 13.42
N ASN A 5 46.52 -47.02 13.70
CA ASN A 5 45.29 -47.07 12.90
C ASN A 5 44.45 -45.81 13.15
N PRO A 6 44.03 -45.07 12.10
CA PRO A 6 43.23 -43.86 12.27
C PRO A 6 41.84 -44.21 12.83
N LYS A 7 41.53 -43.59 13.97
CA LYS A 7 40.26 -43.71 14.69
C LYS A 7 39.10 -43.34 13.75
N PRO A 8 38.08 -44.19 13.57
CA PRO A 8 36.98 -43.91 12.66
C PRO A 8 36.21 -42.67 13.12
N GLU A 9 36.24 -41.63 12.29
CA GLU A 9 35.49 -40.40 12.49
C GLU A 9 33.99 -40.73 12.41
N VAL A 10 33.34 -40.81 13.58
CA VAL A 10 31.91 -41.02 13.69
C VAL A 10 31.22 -39.78 13.14
N LYS A 11 30.82 -39.84 11.86
CA LYS A 11 29.92 -38.86 11.23
C LYS A 11 28.58 -38.92 11.96
N LEU A 12 28.46 -38.14 13.04
CA LEU A 12 27.21 -37.89 13.75
C LEU A 12 26.16 -37.55 12.69
N ALA A 13 25.08 -38.33 12.65
CA ALA A 13 23.98 -38.12 11.73
C ALA A 13 23.56 -36.63 11.79
N PRO A 14 23.35 -35.93 10.65
CA PRO A 14 23.05 -34.48 10.61
C PRO A 14 21.72 -34.09 11.27
N PHE A 15 21.10 -35.01 12.01
CA PHE A 15 19.68 -35.06 12.27
C PHE A 15 19.18 -33.98 13.24
N LEU A 16 20.04 -33.29 14.00
CA LEU A 16 19.58 -32.33 15.01
C LEU A 16 20.49 -31.10 15.19
N GLN A 17 21.14 -30.61 14.13
CA GLN A 17 21.40 -29.16 14.13
C GLN A 17 20.04 -28.49 13.98
N ARG A 18 19.39 -28.22 15.13
CA ARG A 18 18.22 -27.34 15.26
C ARG A 18 18.66 -25.96 14.79
N ASN A 19 18.72 -25.79 13.47
CA ASN A 19 18.84 -24.50 12.84
C ASN A 19 17.71 -23.67 13.42
N LYS A 20 18.05 -22.71 14.28
CA LYS A 20 17.09 -21.74 14.83
C LYS A 20 16.29 -21.26 13.62
N LYS A 21 14.99 -21.61 13.56
CA LYS A 21 14.15 -21.34 12.40
C LYS A 21 14.20 -19.85 12.14
N LYS A 22 15.01 -19.42 11.17
CA LYS A 22 15.20 -18.01 10.85
C LYS A 22 13.82 -17.42 10.55
N ARG A 23 13.47 -16.35 11.26
CA ARG A 23 12.16 -15.71 11.04
C ARG A 23 12.18 -15.04 9.66
N ALA A 24 11.02 -14.94 9.00
CA ALA A 24 10.94 -14.34 7.66
C ALA A 24 11.58 -12.94 7.62
N HIS A 25 11.32 -12.13 8.65
CA HIS A 25 11.94 -10.83 8.85
C HIS A 25 13.47 -10.87 8.81
N GLU A 26 14.09 -11.82 9.52
CA GLU A 26 15.56 -11.95 9.56
C GLU A 26 16.12 -12.31 8.18
N VAL A 27 15.42 -13.18 7.44
CA VAL A 27 15.80 -13.48 6.05
C VAL A 27 15.78 -12.21 5.21
N PHE A 28 14.69 -11.45 5.22
CA PHE A 28 14.56 -10.24 4.41
C PHE A 28 15.61 -9.18 4.76
N MET A 29 15.86 -8.97 6.06
CA MET A 29 16.84 -7.98 6.51
C MET A 29 18.28 -8.33 6.14
N ASN A 30 18.62 -9.60 5.92
CA ASN A 30 19.95 -9.98 5.41
C ASN A 30 20.21 -9.51 3.97
N PHE A 31 19.16 -9.19 3.22
CA PHE A 31 19.24 -8.68 1.84
C PHE A 31 19.07 -7.16 1.75
N VAL A 32 19.03 -6.45 2.89
CA VAL A 32 19.03 -4.99 2.94
C VAL A 32 20.47 -4.51 3.13
N LYS A 33 20.94 -3.63 2.25
CA LYS A 33 22.28 -3.04 2.33
C LYS A 33 22.19 -1.57 2.70
N TYR A 34 22.96 -1.14 3.70
CA TYR A 34 22.86 0.22 4.26
C TYR A 34 23.89 1.22 3.69
N GLN A 35 24.65 0.92 2.62
CA GLN A 35 25.79 1.76 2.20
C GLN A 35 25.92 1.97 0.69
N PRO A 36 26.32 3.18 0.22
CA PRO A 36 26.16 4.50 0.87
C PRO A 36 24.70 5.00 0.82
N ARG A 37 23.86 4.37 0.00
CA ARG A 37 22.41 4.57 -0.04
C ARG A 37 21.73 3.28 0.40
N LEU A 38 20.57 3.40 1.05
CA LEU A 38 19.78 2.25 1.48
C LEU A 38 19.26 1.50 0.24
N ASP A 39 19.77 0.30 0.02
CA ASP A 39 19.34 -0.59 -1.05
C ASP A 39 18.50 -1.74 -0.49
N VAL A 40 17.24 -1.77 -0.90
CA VAL A 40 16.25 -2.79 -0.54
C VAL A 40 15.84 -3.67 -1.72
N SER A 41 16.48 -3.50 -2.89
CA SER A 41 16.21 -4.30 -4.08
C SER A 41 16.45 -5.80 -3.84
N GLY A 42 17.40 -6.12 -2.96
CA GLY A 42 17.69 -7.48 -2.51
C GLY A 42 16.49 -8.21 -1.91
N VAL A 43 15.52 -7.51 -1.31
CA VAL A 43 14.30 -8.15 -0.75
C VAL A 43 13.42 -8.76 -1.83
N LEU A 44 13.47 -8.27 -3.07
CA LEU A 44 12.70 -8.80 -4.20
C LEU A 44 13.56 -9.65 -5.16
N SER A 45 14.79 -9.99 -4.75
CA SER A 45 15.76 -10.75 -5.54
C SER A 45 15.48 -12.26 -5.51
N LYS A 46 16.03 -12.98 -6.51
CA LYS A 46 15.94 -14.46 -6.58
C LYS A 46 16.62 -15.13 -5.40
N GLU A 47 17.74 -14.57 -4.92
CA GLU A 47 18.50 -15.08 -3.79
C GLU A 47 17.70 -15.00 -2.49
N CYS A 48 17.01 -13.88 -2.26
CA CYS A 48 16.16 -13.70 -1.08
C CYS A 48 14.96 -14.66 -1.08
N TYR A 49 14.34 -14.88 -2.25
CA TYR A 49 13.27 -15.87 -2.39
C TYR A 49 13.76 -17.29 -2.06
N LYS A 50 14.91 -17.70 -2.59
CA LYS A 50 15.50 -19.01 -2.32
C LYS A 50 15.84 -19.17 -0.84
N ALA A 51 16.51 -18.19 -0.24
CA ALA A 51 16.85 -18.20 1.17
C ALA A 51 15.59 -18.26 2.07
N TRP A 52 14.51 -17.58 1.69
CA TRP A 52 13.24 -17.68 2.41
C TRP A 52 12.62 -19.07 2.27
N LEU A 53 12.64 -19.66 1.08
CA LEU A 53 12.08 -20.99 0.83
C LEU A 53 12.81 -22.07 1.64
N ASP A 54 14.14 -21.95 1.77
CA ASP A 54 14.97 -22.85 2.57
C ASP A 54 14.62 -22.80 4.07
N THR A 55 14.03 -21.69 4.56
CA THR A 55 13.53 -21.62 5.95
C THR A 55 12.17 -22.31 6.16
N ARG A 56 11.49 -22.75 5.10
CA ARG A 56 10.13 -23.32 5.17
C ARG A 56 10.17 -24.83 5.09
N TRP A 57 9.82 -25.47 6.21
CA TRP A 57 9.50 -26.89 6.25
C TRP A 57 8.15 -27.12 6.96
N PRO A 58 7.17 -27.76 6.30
CA PRO A 58 7.20 -28.22 4.90
C PRO A 58 7.23 -27.05 3.90
N LYS A 59 7.62 -27.34 2.65
CA LYS A 59 7.56 -26.36 1.57
C LYS A 59 6.09 -25.94 1.33
N PRO A 60 5.79 -24.65 1.20
CA PRO A 60 4.43 -24.19 0.91
C PRO A 60 3.98 -24.66 -0.48
N ARG A 61 2.68 -24.97 -0.62
CA ARG A 61 2.08 -25.45 -1.88
C ARG A 61 2.21 -24.46 -3.04
N GLN A 62 2.12 -23.16 -2.73
CA GLN A 62 2.30 -22.05 -3.67
C GLN A 62 3.39 -21.13 -3.11
N PRO A 63 4.67 -21.45 -3.35
CA PRO A 63 5.77 -20.76 -2.69
C PRO A 63 5.88 -19.29 -3.10
N GLU A 64 5.53 -18.94 -4.35
CA GLU A 64 5.59 -17.56 -4.83
C GLU A 64 4.55 -16.66 -4.16
N GLU A 65 3.30 -17.12 -4.07
CA GLU A 65 2.22 -16.41 -3.36
C GLU A 65 2.50 -16.35 -1.85
N GLY A 66 3.05 -17.42 -1.28
CA GLY A 66 3.49 -17.45 0.11
C GLY A 66 4.59 -16.43 0.40
N TYR A 67 5.56 -16.29 -0.51
CA TYR A 67 6.62 -15.28 -0.43
C TYR A 67 6.06 -13.87 -0.52
N GLN A 68 5.22 -13.60 -1.53
CA GLN A 68 4.55 -12.31 -1.69
C GLN A 68 3.76 -11.95 -0.43
N ALA A 69 2.97 -12.88 0.10
CA ALA A 69 2.19 -12.68 1.32
C ALA A 69 3.10 -12.41 2.53
N ALA A 70 4.23 -13.10 2.65
CA ALA A 70 5.20 -12.86 3.72
C ALA A 70 5.76 -11.44 3.65
N VAL A 71 6.31 -11.02 2.51
CA VAL A 71 6.82 -9.65 2.30
C VAL A 71 5.73 -8.61 2.63
N MET A 72 4.52 -8.81 2.11
CA MET A 72 3.41 -7.88 2.34
C MET A 72 2.92 -7.84 3.79
N ASN A 73 3.04 -8.94 4.55
CA ASN A 73 2.69 -8.94 5.97
C ASN A 73 3.68 -8.13 6.81
N HIS A 74 4.98 -8.20 6.50
CA HIS A 74 6.00 -7.37 7.13
C HIS A 74 5.88 -5.91 6.70
N PHE A 75 5.59 -5.65 5.42
CA PHE A 75 5.33 -4.31 4.91
C PHE A 75 4.11 -3.64 5.56
N ARG A 76 3.03 -4.39 5.79
CA ARG A 76 1.77 -3.86 6.39
C ARG A 76 1.67 -4.05 7.91
N GLY A 77 2.64 -4.71 8.54
CA GLY A 77 2.59 -5.10 9.97
C GLY A 77 1.38 -5.97 10.34
N LYS A 78 1.02 -6.96 9.51
CA LYS A 78 -0.15 -7.86 9.73
C LYS A 78 0.24 -9.21 10.34
N LYS A 79 -0.73 -9.97 10.84
CA LYS A 79 -0.58 -11.38 11.28
C LYS A 79 0.55 -11.62 12.30
N ARG A 80 0.77 -10.67 13.23
CA ARG A 80 1.88 -10.72 14.22
C ARG A 80 3.28 -10.69 13.58
N SER A 81 3.40 -10.34 12.30
CA SER A 81 4.69 -10.08 11.66
C SER A 81 5.31 -8.80 12.22
N LYS A 82 6.59 -8.87 12.59
CA LYS A 82 7.39 -7.69 12.95
C LYS A 82 7.48 -6.76 11.72
N PRO A 83 7.01 -5.51 11.76
CA PRO A 83 7.07 -4.63 10.60
C PRO A 83 8.52 -4.32 10.20
N PHE A 84 8.75 -3.96 8.94
CA PHE A 84 10.06 -3.45 8.51
C PHE A 84 10.43 -2.18 9.29
N PRO A 85 11.72 -1.87 9.45
CA PRO A 85 12.15 -0.54 9.88
C PRO A 85 11.59 0.55 8.97
N LYS A 86 11.41 1.77 9.50
CA LYS A 86 10.76 2.87 8.78
C LYS A 86 11.47 3.19 7.47
N GLU A 87 12.80 3.24 7.52
CA GLU A 87 13.69 3.59 6.41
C GLU A 87 13.59 2.52 5.31
N VAL A 88 13.58 1.25 5.70
CA VAL A 88 13.42 0.10 4.79
C VAL A 88 12.05 0.09 4.15
N GLU A 89 10.99 0.33 4.92
CA GLU A 89 9.63 0.44 4.39
C GLU A 89 9.55 1.54 3.34
N GLU A 90 10.03 2.74 3.65
CA GLU A 90 10.03 3.89 2.73
C GLU A 90 10.77 3.61 1.42
N ALA A 91 11.94 2.99 1.50
CA ALA A 91 12.70 2.59 0.32
C ALA A 91 12.01 1.46 -0.48
N LEU A 92 11.22 0.62 0.17
CA LEU A 92 10.54 -0.53 -0.45
C LEU A 92 9.22 -0.12 -1.15
N ILE A 93 8.54 0.92 -0.66
CA ILE A 93 7.30 1.46 -1.27
C ILE A 93 7.42 1.66 -2.79
N PRO A 94 8.41 2.42 -3.32
CA PRO A 94 8.49 2.67 -4.75
C PRO A 94 8.74 1.37 -5.54
N LEU A 95 9.50 0.42 -4.99
CA LEU A 95 9.73 -0.87 -5.65
C LEU A 95 8.44 -1.71 -5.74
N LEU A 96 7.67 -1.76 -4.66
CA LEU A 96 6.43 -2.54 -4.63
C LEU A 96 5.32 -1.87 -5.47
N ARG A 97 5.31 -0.54 -5.60
CA ARG A 97 4.32 0.21 -6.40
C ARG A 97 4.58 0.12 -7.91
N ARG A 98 5.79 -0.26 -8.34
CA ARG A 98 6.09 -0.50 -9.76
C ARG A 98 5.18 -1.59 -10.31
N LYS A 99 4.55 -1.32 -11.45
CA LYS A 99 3.70 -2.27 -12.20
C LYS A 99 4.58 -3.18 -13.07
N ARG A 100 5.45 -3.97 -12.43
CA ARG A 100 6.38 -4.91 -13.08
C ARG A 100 6.47 -6.17 -12.24
N ALA A 101 6.66 -7.32 -12.90
CA ALA A 101 6.95 -8.56 -12.20
C ALA A 101 8.12 -8.37 -11.23
N TRP A 102 8.03 -8.95 -10.03
CA TRP A 102 9.15 -8.89 -9.09
C TRP A 102 10.35 -9.62 -9.68
N PRO A 103 11.60 -9.13 -9.48
CA PRO A 103 12.79 -9.74 -10.06
C PRO A 103 12.95 -11.23 -9.74
N CYS A 104 12.51 -11.67 -8.55
CA CYS A 104 12.50 -13.08 -8.17
C CYS A 104 11.60 -13.99 -9.02
N PHE A 105 10.61 -13.42 -9.72
CA PHE A 105 9.64 -14.15 -10.54
C PHE A 105 9.76 -13.84 -12.03
N GLU A 106 10.73 -13.03 -12.44
CA GLU A 106 10.98 -12.73 -13.85
C GLU A 106 11.36 -14.00 -14.62
N GLY A 107 10.65 -14.26 -15.72
CA GLY A 107 10.80 -15.46 -16.56
C GLY A 107 10.01 -16.69 -16.11
N THR A 108 9.35 -16.65 -14.94
CA THR A 108 8.56 -17.80 -14.42
C THR A 108 7.12 -17.88 -14.95
N GLY A 109 6.68 -16.87 -15.72
CA GLY A 109 5.28 -16.73 -16.16
C GLY A 109 4.31 -16.28 -15.07
N LYS A 110 4.77 -16.07 -13.82
CA LYS A 110 3.95 -15.55 -12.73
C LYS A 110 3.76 -14.04 -12.84
N THR A 111 2.55 -13.58 -12.55
CA THR A 111 2.16 -12.16 -12.63
C THR A 111 2.35 -11.39 -11.31
N ILE A 112 3.11 -11.95 -10.36
CA ILE A 112 3.33 -11.33 -9.06
C ILE A 112 4.15 -10.06 -9.23
N GLY A 113 3.57 -8.94 -8.78
CA GLY A 113 4.14 -7.60 -8.92
C GLY A 113 3.63 -6.82 -10.13
N CYS A 114 3.09 -7.47 -11.16
CA CYS A 114 2.66 -6.78 -12.39
C CYS A 114 1.59 -5.71 -12.15
N GLN A 115 0.71 -5.92 -11.15
CA GLN A 115 -0.32 -4.93 -10.79
C GLN A 115 0.23 -3.79 -9.91
N GLY A 116 1.42 -3.93 -9.34
CA GLY A 116 1.91 -3.11 -8.25
C GLY A 116 1.04 -3.20 -6.99
N ILE A 117 1.46 -2.52 -5.91
CA ILE A 117 0.68 -2.44 -4.66
C ILE A 117 -0.12 -1.15 -4.55
N ASP A 118 -0.72 -0.67 -5.65
CA ASP A 118 -1.27 0.69 -5.83
C ASP A 118 -2.13 1.23 -4.66
N ARG A 119 -2.82 0.36 -3.92
CA ARG A 119 -3.71 0.72 -2.80
C ARG A 119 -3.20 0.33 -1.41
N SER A 120 -1.98 -0.18 -1.32
CA SER A 120 -1.43 -0.67 -0.06
C SER A 120 -0.61 0.41 0.60
N ILE A 121 -0.95 0.69 1.85
CA ILE A 121 -0.20 1.61 2.69
C ILE A 121 0.74 0.79 3.57
N GLY A 122 2.00 1.23 3.68
CA GLY A 122 2.97 0.65 4.60
C GLY A 122 2.54 0.76 6.06
N PHE A 123 3.15 0.00 6.95
CA PHE A 123 2.82 0.04 8.37
C PHE A 123 3.12 1.42 8.96
N HIS A 124 4.30 1.97 8.73
CA HIS A 124 4.70 3.30 9.22
C HIS A 124 4.03 4.42 8.43
N GLU A 125 3.81 4.24 7.13
CA GLU A 125 2.98 5.14 6.32
C GLU A 125 1.56 5.27 6.91
N SER A 126 0.92 4.16 7.29
CA SER A 126 -0.43 4.15 7.87
C SER A 126 -0.49 4.87 9.22
N LYS A 127 0.57 4.72 10.04
CA LYS A 127 0.68 5.44 11.32
C LYS A 127 0.74 6.96 11.12
N ARG A 128 1.43 7.45 10.09
CA ARG A 128 1.53 8.88 9.77
C ARG A 128 0.20 9.48 9.36
N VAL A 129 -0.58 8.76 8.55
CA VAL A 129 -1.91 9.21 8.09
C VAL A 129 -2.96 9.16 9.22
N GLY A 130 -2.61 8.69 10.43
CA GLY A 130 -3.55 8.55 11.53
C GLY A 130 -4.60 7.46 11.29
N CYS A 131 -4.35 6.55 10.36
CA CYS A 131 -5.18 5.39 10.06
C CYS A 131 -4.93 4.24 11.04
N GLN A 132 -4.83 4.54 12.34
CA GLN A 132 -4.73 3.51 13.37
C GLN A 132 -6.14 3.06 13.79
N GLY A 133 -6.64 2.02 13.15
CA GLY A 133 -7.88 1.36 13.55
C GLY A 133 -8.76 1.00 12.37
N ASN A 134 -8.83 -0.30 12.06
CA ASN A 134 -9.69 -0.89 11.05
C ASN A 134 -9.40 -0.47 9.59
N ASN A 135 -8.75 -1.37 8.85
CA ASN A 135 -8.48 -1.32 7.40
C ASN A 135 -9.73 -1.06 6.50
N ARG A 136 -10.93 -0.84 7.06
CA ARG A 136 -12.15 -0.52 6.31
C ARG A 136 -12.26 0.95 5.92
N ILE A 137 -11.69 1.89 6.68
CA ILE A 137 -11.99 3.32 6.50
C ILE A 137 -11.13 3.99 5.41
N VAL A 138 -9.91 3.49 5.18
CA VAL A 138 -8.98 4.08 4.18
C VAL A 138 -9.48 3.95 2.74
N ARG A 139 -10.47 3.08 2.50
CA ARG A 139 -11.08 2.89 1.17
C ARG A 139 -11.87 4.11 0.68
N LEU A 140 -12.34 4.97 1.59
CA LEU A 140 -13.20 6.12 1.24
C LEU A 140 -12.41 7.43 1.13
N GLU A 141 -11.44 7.69 2.02
CA GLU A 141 -10.75 8.99 2.04
C GLU A 141 -9.81 9.19 0.85
N TYR A 142 -9.16 8.13 0.32
CA TYR A 142 -8.28 8.26 -0.84
C TYR A 142 -9.02 8.63 -2.14
N ARG A 143 -10.32 8.28 -2.25
CA ARG A 143 -11.17 8.74 -3.36
C ARG A 143 -11.49 10.23 -3.26
N ILE A 144 -11.68 10.73 -2.04
CA ILE A 144 -12.01 12.14 -1.81
C ILE A 144 -10.79 13.02 -2.11
N ILE A 145 -9.59 12.62 -1.65
CA ILE A 145 -8.37 13.38 -1.91
C ILE A 145 -8.02 13.39 -3.41
N LYS A 146 -8.17 12.27 -4.11
CA LYS A 146 -7.89 12.21 -5.56
C LYS A 146 -8.93 12.97 -6.39
N GLY A 147 -10.21 12.94 -6.01
CA GLY A 147 -11.28 13.67 -6.67
C GLY A 147 -11.22 15.20 -6.49
N LEU A 148 -10.53 15.70 -5.45
CA LEU A 148 -10.33 17.14 -5.25
C LEU A 148 -9.15 17.72 -6.08
N CYS A 149 -8.26 16.88 -6.62
CA CYS A 149 -7.15 17.32 -7.46
C CYS A 149 -7.43 17.22 -8.97
N GLU A 150 -8.45 16.48 -9.39
CA GLU A 150 -8.89 16.44 -10.79
C GLU A 150 -9.94 17.55 -11.00
N LYS A 151 -9.48 18.81 -11.12
CA LYS A 151 -10.32 19.87 -11.70
C LYS A 151 -10.64 19.48 -13.15
N PRO A 152 -11.89 19.57 -13.62
CA PRO A 152 -12.17 19.43 -15.04
C PRO A 152 -11.38 20.51 -15.78
N ALA A 153 -10.55 20.08 -16.74
CA ALA A 153 -10.03 20.98 -17.74
C ALA A 153 -11.24 21.40 -18.59
N ASP A 154 -11.82 22.54 -18.23
CA ASP A 154 -12.90 23.11 -19.01
C ASP A 154 -12.40 23.37 -20.43
N SER A 155 -13.16 22.75 -21.32
CA SER A 155 -13.19 22.91 -22.75
C SER A 155 -13.27 24.38 -23.16
N SER A 156 -12.21 24.88 -23.79
CA SER A 156 -12.31 25.97 -24.76
C SER A 156 -12.00 25.41 -26.14
N SER A 157 -13.05 25.24 -26.92
CA SER A 157 -13.04 25.00 -28.36
C SER A 157 -12.48 26.19 -29.12
N SER A 158 -11.59 25.96 -30.09
CA SER A 158 -11.70 26.57 -31.42
C SER A 158 -10.70 25.97 -32.42
N SER A 159 -11.23 25.66 -33.60
CA SER A 159 -10.57 25.12 -34.77
C SER A 159 -9.46 26.02 -35.33
N SER A 160 -8.37 25.42 -35.82
CA SER A 160 -7.74 25.80 -37.10
C SER A 160 -6.70 24.75 -37.50
N SER A 161 -6.91 24.19 -38.68
CA SER A 161 -5.91 23.45 -39.47
C SER A 161 -4.66 24.29 -39.72
N LEU A 162 -3.48 23.67 -39.71
CA LEU A 162 -2.53 23.67 -40.84
C LEU A 162 -1.27 22.86 -40.48
N LEU A 163 -0.84 22.12 -41.50
CA LEU A 163 0.44 21.45 -41.74
C LEU A 163 1.63 21.98 -40.93
N CYS A 164 2.44 21.08 -40.36
CA CYS A 164 3.87 21.12 -40.62
C CYS A 164 4.56 19.77 -40.38
N GLU A 165 5.43 19.49 -41.32
CA GLU A 165 6.14 18.27 -41.62
C GLU A 165 7.59 18.42 -41.15
N THR A 166 8.20 17.30 -40.74
CA THR A 166 9.66 17.08 -40.57
C THR A 166 10.45 17.91 -39.54
N ALA A 167 11.16 17.22 -38.64
CA ALA A 167 12.63 17.07 -38.73
C ALA A 167 13.22 16.43 -37.47
N ARG A 168 14.26 15.63 -37.71
CA ARG A 168 15.12 14.94 -36.74
C ARG A 168 16.15 15.89 -36.11
N LEU A 169 16.81 15.37 -35.06
CA LEU A 169 18.19 15.62 -34.58
C LEU A 169 18.36 16.61 -33.41
N GLY A 170 19.08 16.13 -32.38
CA GLY A 170 20.02 16.95 -31.60
C GLY A 170 19.69 17.16 -30.11
N SER A 171 20.32 16.39 -29.22
CA SER A 171 20.77 16.87 -27.89
C SER A 171 21.87 17.95 -28.06
N PRO A 172 22.41 18.67 -27.03
CA PRO A 172 22.28 18.50 -25.56
C PRO A 172 22.16 19.83 -24.72
N ALA A 173 22.01 19.65 -23.40
CA ALA A 173 22.48 20.49 -22.27
C ALA A 173 22.11 22.00 -22.18
N ILE A 174 21.64 22.42 -20.99
CA ILE A 174 22.30 23.39 -20.08
C ILE A 174 21.43 23.55 -18.82
N ALA A 175 22.10 23.44 -17.67
CA ALA A 175 21.57 23.62 -16.32
C ALA A 175 21.37 25.10 -15.98
N VAL A 176 20.38 25.41 -15.13
CA VAL A 176 20.47 26.56 -14.21
C VAL A 176 19.83 26.19 -12.87
N ASP A 177 20.66 26.37 -11.85
CA ASP A 177 20.38 26.37 -10.41
C ASP A 177 19.13 27.15 -10.01
N LEU A 178 18.38 26.60 -9.05
CA LEU A 178 17.52 27.37 -8.15
C LEU A 178 17.47 26.67 -6.78
N ASN A 179 18.62 26.67 -6.11
CA ASN A 179 18.70 26.55 -4.66
C ASN A 179 18.10 27.82 -4.04
N ARG A 180 16.83 27.76 -3.64
CA ARG A 180 16.23 28.75 -2.74
C ARG A 180 16.12 28.12 -1.35
N SER A 181 17.01 28.56 -0.47
CA SER A 181 16.97 28.31 0.97
C SER A 181 15.58 28.64 1.52
N ILE A 182 14.91 27.62 2.07
CA ILE A 182 13.76 27.80 2.94
C ILE A 182 14.25 27.44 4.33
N GLU A 183 14.57 28.49 5.10
CA GLU A 183 14.72 28.41 6.54
C GLU A 183 13.37 27.97 7.11
N THR A 184 13.34 26.77 7.68
CA THR A 184 12.18 26.24 8.39
C THR A 184 12.25 26.76 9.81
N SER A 185 11.40 27.76 10.08
CA SER A 185 11.12 28.22 11.44
C SER A 185 10.19 27.21 12.11
N ASP A 186 10.66 26.66 13.24
CA ASP A 186 9.91 25.76 14.09
C ASP A 186 8.77 26.51 14.79
N SER A 187 7.58 26.52 14.18
CA SER A 187 6.36 27.06 14.79
C SER A 187 5.11 26.23 14.48
N ASP A 188 5.19 24.91 14.64
CA ASP A 188 4.13 23.96 14.27
C ASP A 188 3.41 23.28 15.45
N SER A 189 3.36 23.89 16.64
CA SER A 189 2.64 23.29 17.78
C SER A 189 1.16 23.71 17.91
N ASN A 190 0.73 24.81 17.29
CA ASN A 190 -0.63 25.35 17.45
C ASN A 190 -1.62 25.08 16.31
N CYS A 191 -1.17 24.56 15.16
CA CYS A 191 -2.07 24.27 14.02
C CYS A 191 -2.92 22.99 14.24
N SER A 192 -2.53 22.12 15.17
CA SER A 192 -3.21 20.82 15.39
C SER A 192 -4.53 20.92 16.15
N SER A 193 -4.75 21.96 16.97
CA SER A 193 -5.95 22.09 17.80
C SER A 193 -7.16 22.59 17.00
N MET A 194 -6.96 23.56 16.11
CA MET A 194 -7.98 24.10 15.19
C MET A 194 -8.59 23.01 14.30
N LEU A 195 -7.75 22.19 13.67
CA LEU A 195 -8.19 21.09 12.80
C LEU A 195 -9.03 20.04 13.56
N ARG A 196 -8.82 19.86 14.87
CA ARG A 196 -9.64 18.95 15.70
C ARG A 196 -11.02 19.51 15.98
N ILE A 197 -11.14 20.83 16.16
CA ILE A 197 -12.43 21.49 16.43
C ILE A 197 -13.28 21.47 15.16
N GLU A 198 -12.72 21.86 14.02
CA GLU A 198 -13.42 21.81 12.72
C GLU A 198 -13.92 20.40 12.39
N LYS A 199 -13.09 19.37 12.61
CA LYS A 199 -13.50 17.98 12.36
C LYS A 199 -14.65 17.53 13.26
N LYS A 200 -14.75 18.02 14.50
CA LYS A 200 -15.89 17.74 15.38
C LYS A 200 -17.15 18.45 14.88
N THR A 201 -17.04 19.68 14.42
CA THR A 201 -18.16 20.47 13.88
C THR A 201 -18.73 19.83 12.61
N LEU A 202 -17.86 19.45 11.66
CA LEU A 202 -18.27 18.78 10.42
C LEU A 202 -18.96 17.43 10.69
N ARG A 203 -18.49 16.66 11.68
CA ARG A 203 -19.15 15.41 12.07
C ARG A 203 -20.55 15.64 12.65
N LYS A 204 -20.74 16.71 13.43
CA LYS A 204 -22.06 17.08 13.96
C LYS A 204 -23.00 17.50 12.83
N GLN A 205 -22.53 18.34 11.90
CA GLN A 205 -23.31 18.76 10.73
C GLN A 205 -23.75 17.57 9.87
N LEU A 206 -22.82 16.67 9.53
CA LEU A 206 -23.15 15.47 8.77
C LEU A 206 -24.15 14.54 9.49
N LYS A 207 -24.08 14.46 10.82
CA LYS A 207 -25.05 13.69 11.62
C LYS A 207 -26.44 14.32 11.57
N MET A 208 -26.53 15.64 11.66
CA MET A 208 -27.80 16.37 11.58
C MET A 208 -28.44 16.23 10.18
N GLU A 209 -27.65 16.34 9.12
CA GLU A 209 -28.12 16.19 7.74
C GLU A 209 -28.69 14.79 7.48
N LYS A 210 -28.02 13.73 7.98
CA LYS A 210 -28.52 12.36 7.88
C LYS A 210 -29.84 12.16 8.63
N LEU A 211 -30.00 12.77 9.80
CA LEU A 211 -31.25 12.70 10.56
C LEU A 211 -32.38 13.43 9.82
N ALA A 212 -32.11 14.60 9.25
CA ALA A 212 -33.07 15.34 8.43
C ALA A 212 -33.51 14.54 7.19
N ALA A 213 -32.57 13.86 6.51
CA ALA A 213 -32.89 13.02 5.37
C ALA A 213 -33.79 11.82 5.74
N VAL A 214 -33.53 11.19 6.89
CA VAL A 214 -34.39 10.09 7.41
C VAL A 214 -35.78 10.60 7.74
N GLU A 215 -35.91 11.75 8.39
CA GLU A 215 -37.21 12.35 8.71
C GLU A 215 -37.99 12.71 7.43
N GLN A 216 -37.33 13.29 6.44
CA GLN A 216 -37.95 13.60 5.15
C GLN A 216 -38.45 12.34 4.45
N ALA A 217 -37.67 11.25 4.46
CA ALA A 217 -38.08 9.97 3.90
C ALA A 217 -39.32 9.39 4.62
N GLN A 218 -39.38 9.48 5.94
CA GLN A 218 -40.54 9.06 6.73
C GLN A 218 -41.80 9.88 6.40
N ARG A 219 -41.68 11.21 6.24
CA ARG A 219 -42.80 12.07 5.82
C ARG A 219 -43.32 11.69 4.43
N ILE A 220 -42.43 11.40 3.49
CA ILE A 220 -42.80 10.94 2.14
C ILE A 220 -43.52 9.59 2.20
N ALA A 221 -43.02 8.64 3.00
CA ALA A 221 -43.64 7.33 3.17
C ALA A 221 -45.06 7.43 3.77
N LEU A 222 -45.25 8.29 4.78
CA LEU A 222 -46.56 8.53 5.39
C LEU A 222 -47.55 9.12 4.39
N ARG A 223 -47.12 10.07 3.55
CA ARG A 223 -47.96 10.63 2.48
C ARG A 223 -48.38 9.57 1.47
N LYS A 224 -47.45 8.69 1.05
CA LYS A 224 -47.76 7.57 0.14
C LYS A 224 -48.78 6.61 0.75
N ARG A 225 -48.62 6.25 2.03
CA ARG A 225 -49.57 5.36 2.74
C ARG A 225 -50.97 5.97 2.83
N LYS A 226 -51.08 7.26 3.14
CA LYS A 226 -52.38 7.98 3.16
C LYS A 226 -53.03 8.03 1.77
N ALA A 227 -52.24 8.20 0.71
CA ALA A 227 -52.75 8.20 -0.66
C ALA A 227 -53.28 6.82 -1.09
N LEU A 228 -52.61 5.73 -0.70
CA LEU A 228 -53.08 4.36 -0.97
C LEU A 228 -54.37 4.04 -0.24
N SER A 229 -54.45 4.35 1.06
CA SER A 229 -55.67 4.12 1.86
C SER A 229 -56.89 4.88 1.31
N LYS A 230 -56.70 6.11 0.80
CA LYS A 230 -57.80 6.83 0.12
C LYS A 230 -58.29 6.09 -1.13
N LYS A 231 -57.37 5.54 -1.95
CA LYS A 231 -57.75 4.80 -3.17
C LYS A 231 -58.55 3.53 -2.84
N GLU A 232 -58.19 2.81 -1.78
CA GLU A 232 -58.92 1.60 -1.35
C GLU A 232 -60.36 1.91 -0.92
N ILE A 233 -60.59 3.03 -0.22
CA ILE A 233 -61.95 3.47 0.17
C ILE A 233 -62.79 3.78 -1.07
N PHE A 234 -62.22 4.44 -2.08
CA PHE A 234 -62.93 4.75 -3.32
C PHE A 234 -63.24 3.51 -4.18
N SER A 235 -62.46 2.43 -4.09
CA SER A 235 -62.72 1.21 -4.85
C SER A 235 -63.83 0.31 -4.28
N VAL A 236 -64.23 0.50 -3.01
CA VAL A 236 -65.29 -0.29 -2.36
C VAL A 236 -66.68 0.36 -2.51
N ALA A 237 -66.73 1.63 -2.93
CA ALA A 237 -67.97 2.41 -3.04
C ALA A 237 -68.59 2.42 -4.46
N VAL A 238 -68.08 1.58 -5.39
CA VAL A 238 -68.58 1.38 -6.76
C VAL A 238 -69.06 -0.06 -6.90
#